data_AF-A0A8J6HIK5-F1
#
_entry.id   AF-A0A8J6HIK5-F1
#
_cell.length_a   1.000
_cell.length_b   1.000
_cell.length_c   1.000
_cell.angle_alpha   90.00
_cell.angle_beta   90.00
_cell.angle_gamma   90.00
#
_symmetry.space_group_name_H-M   'P 1'
#
loop_
_entity.id
_entity.type
_entity.pdbx_description
1 polymer ?
#
loop_
_entity_poly.entity_id
_entity_poly.type
_entity_poly.pdbx_seq_one_letter_code
_entity_poly.pdbx_strand_id
1 'polypeptide(L)'
;MTTVGDAALETRENIPLQKGRKKSLCSCNEDYLSGSKFINTAFGTLTVIITAALLLQIYYGDYQVEPHGSVATDSLECSKIGTSILKNGGNSVDATIASAFCLAVVTPHLTSLDGEGILLVYNHRTRLVPDVINFSGGSTDSRSLPRLVVGLAFVHQMFGSLPWKDLVQPAADLARKGFLIPKMLVQAIREAKTEDLYGRLEAGQLLRLEALSNSLQQIADIPEKAVLPHNKRQPPQLWPSCETHLQRVRHLRP
;
A
#
# COMPACT_ATOMS: atom_id res chain seq x y z
N MET A 1 -39.81 -115.14 53.87
CA MET A 1 -40.03 -115.33 52.44
C MET A 1 -39.71 -114.01 51.76
N THR A 2 -38.48 -113.86 51.30
CA THR A 2 -38.08 -114.14 49.90
C THR A 2 -38.71 -113.18 48.91
N THR A 3 -37.81 -112.40 48.29
CA THR A 3 -37.70 -112.07 46.86
C THR A 3 -38.77 -111.20 46.19
N VAL A 4 -38.28 -110.47 45.17
CA VAL A 4 -39.00 -109.66 44.17
C VAL A 4 -39.39 -108.29 44.74
N GLY A 5 -39.24 -107.14 44.09
CA GLY A 5 -38.86 -106.74 42.74
C GLY A 5 -39.45 -105.33 42.53
N ASP A 6 -38.81 -104.54 41.68
CA ASP A 6 -39.24 -103.29 41.04
C ASP A 6 -39.76 -102.07 41.81
N ALA A 7 -39.26 -100.92 41.31
CA ALA A 7 -39.67 -99.54 41.50
C ALA A 7 -39.30 -98.94 42.89
N ALA A 8 -38.88 -97.69 43.03
CA ALA A 8 -38.83 -96.55 42.14
C ALA A 8 -37.84 -95.52 42.73
N LEU A 9 -37.35 -94.61 41.88
CA LEU A 9 -37.25 -93.17 42.14
C LEU A 9 -36.71 -92.69 43.51
N GLU A 10 -35.46 -92.24 43.55
CA GLU A 10 -35.10 -90.90 44.07
C GLU A 10 -33.61 -90.63 43.81
N THR A 11 -33.33 -89.52 43.14
CA THR A 11 -31.97 -89.11 42.75
C THR A 11 -31.42 -88.09 43.74
N ARG A 12 -30.39 -88.49 44.47
CA ARG A 12 -29.45 -87.63 45.19
C ARG A 12 -28.18 -88.48 45.30
N GLU A 13 -27.03 -88.04 44.84
CA GLU A 13 -26.15 -87.24 45.66
C GLU A 13 -24.87 -86.95 44.86
N ASN A 14 -24.44 -85.70 44.92
CA ASN A 14 -23.04 -85.31 45.17
C ASN A 14 -21.93 -85.73 44.18
N ILE A 15 -21.23 -84.67 43.70
CA ILE A 15 -19.75 -84.59 43.52
C ILE A 15 -19.22 -85.21 42.20
N PRO A 16 -18.10 -84.75 41.58
CA PRO A 16 -17.44 -83.44 41.49
C PRO A 16 -17.05 -83.00 40.05
N LEU A 17 -16.58 -81.74 39.95
CA LEU A 17 -15.55 -81.18 39.03
C LEU A 17 -15.43 -81.71 37.59
N GLN A 18 -15.69 -80.82 36.61
CA GLN A 18 -14.78 -80.65 35.47
C GLN A 18 -14.61 -79.19 35.05
N LYS A 19 -13.34 -78.83 34.84
CA LYS A 19 -12.82 -77.53 34.40
C LYS A 19 -13.14 -77.35 32.91
N GLY A 20 -14.20 -76.60 32.60
CA GLY A 20 -14.57 -76.26 31.23
C GLY A 20 -13.59 -75.28 30.58
N ARG A 21 -13.03 -75.66 29.43
CA ARG A 21 -12.13 -74.86 28.61
C ARG A 21 -12.93 -74.11 27.53
N LYS A 22 -12.99 -72.77 27.56
CA LYS A 22 -12.53 -71.85 26.50
C LYS A 22 -12.94 -70.38 26.73
N LYS A 23 -11.90 -69.53 26.73
CA LYS A 23 -11.74 -68.15 26.21
C LYS A 23 -12.83 -67.10 26.48
N SER A 24 -12.45 -66.11 27.28
CA SER A 24 -12.88 -64.70 27.21
C SER A 24 -11.72 -63.89 27.81
N LEU A 25 -10.80 -63.45 26.97
CA LEU A 25 -10.60 -62.04 26.59
C LEU A 25 -10.41 -61.12 27.80
N CYS A 26 -9.27 -60.43 27.78
CA CYS A 26 -8.82 -59.40 28.72
C CYS A 26 -8.16 -59.91 30.00
N SER A 27 -6.85 -60.09 29.93
CA SER A 27 -5.98 -59.71 31.03
C SER A 27 -4.89 -58.80 30.46
N CYS A 28 -4.84 -57.60 31.00
CA CYS A 28 -4.09 -56.45 30.54
C CYS A 28 -2.58 -56.75 30.54
N ASN A 29 -2.02 -56.96 29.35
CA ASN A 29 -0.58 -56.81 29.16
C ASN A 29 -0.33 -55.33 28.88
N GLU A 30 0.06 -54.61 29.93
CA GLU A 30 1.15 -53.62 29.87
C GLU A 30 1.16 -52.70 28.64
N ASP A 31 0.05 -52.00 28.43
CA ASP A 31 -0.05 -50.86 27.52
C ASP A 31 0.78 -49.69 28.05
N TYR A 32 2.06 -49.68 27.68
CA TYR A 32 2.92 -48.58 27.21
C TYR A 32 2.66 -47.08 27.55
N LEU A 33 1.67 -46.63 28.33
CA LEU A 33 1.34 -45.20 28.44
C LEU A 33 0.85 -44.79 29.85
N SER A 34 1.79 -44.39 30.70
CA SER A 34 1.50 -43.61 31.91
C SER A 34 0.90 -42.25 31.51
N GLY A 35 -0.28 -41.91 32.04
CA GLY A 35 -1.08 -40.75 31.58
C GLY A 35 -0.34 -39.40 31.58
N SER A 36 0.66 -39.21 32.47
CA SER A 36 1.50 -38.00 32.48
C SER A 36 2.44 -37.91 31.26
N LYS A 37 2.95 -39.05 30.78
CA LYS A 37 3.78 -39.11 29.56
C LYS A 37 2.94 -38.78 28.32
N PHE A 38 1.67 -39.20 28.31
CA PHE A 38 0.75 -38.89 27.22
C PHE A 38 0.47 -37.37 27.13
N ILE A 39 0.20 -36.72 28.26
CA ILE A 39 -0.05 -35.25 28.31
C ILE A 39 1.18 -34.47 27.81
N ASN A 40 2.37 -34.82 28.31
CA ASN A 40 3.60 -34.12 27.95
C ASN A 40 3.95 -34.33 26.46
N THR A 41 3.73 -35.54 25.94
CA THR A 41 3.98 -35.84 24.52
C THR A 41 2.98 -35.08 23.63
N ALA A 42 1.69 -35.07 23.99
CA ALA A 42 0.67 -34.34 23.25
C ALA A 42 0.97 -32.82 23.21
N PHE A 43 1.30 -32.21 24.35
CA PHE A 43 1.63 -30.78 24.41
C PHE A 43 2.90 -30.43 23.62
N GLY A 44 3.92 -31.29 23.69
CA GLY A 44 5.14 -31.14 22.89
C GLY A 44 4.87 -31.19 21.39
N THR A 45 4.10 -32.19 20.93
CA THR A 45 3.75 -32.32 19.51
C THR A 45 2.91 -31.14 19.02
N LEU A 46 1.93 -30.68 19.80
CA LEU A 46 1.11 -29.51 19.45
C LEU A 46 1.98 -28.25 19.32
N THR A 47 2.91 -28.04 20.25
CA THR A 47 3.81 -26.88 20.24
C THR A 47 4.68 -26.88 18.99
N VAL A 48 5.26 -28.03 18.63
CA VAL A 48 6.08 -28.18 17.42
C VAL A 48 5.24 -27.93 16.16
N ILE A 49 4.03 -28.48 16.09
CA ILE A 49 3.12 -28.29 14.94
C ILE A 49 2.73 -26.83 14.79
N ILE A 50 2.33 -26.15 15.87
CA ILE A 50 1.97 -24.73 15.85
C ILE A 50 3.18 -23.88 15.44
N THR A 51 4.35 -24.15 16.02
CA THR A 51 5.58 -23.40 15.68
C THR A 51 5.97 -23.59 14.22
N ALA A 52 5.89 -24.83 13.71
CA ALA A 52 6.16 -25.13 12.31
C ALA A 52 5.13 -24.48 11.38
N ALA A 53 3.84 -24.49 11.73
CA ALA A 53 2.79 -23.82 10.96
C ALA A 53 2.97 -22.30 10.93
N LEU A 54 3.34 -21.68 12.06
CA LEU A 54 3.65 -20.25 12.13
C LEU A 54 4.90 -19.91 11.32
N LEU A 55 5.96 -20.73 11.39
CA LEU A 55 7.16 -20.55 10.57
C LEU A 55 6.85 -20.70 9.07
N LEU A 56 6.01 -21.67 8.71
CA LEU A 56 5.56 -21.87 7.33
C LEU A 56 4.74 -20.67 6.85
N GLN A 57 3.88 -20.11 7.69
CA GLN A 57 3.13 -18.88 7.39
C GLN A 57 4.03 -17.66 7.26
N ILE A 58 5.11 -17.55 8.03
CA ILE A 58 6.07 -16.44 7.89
C ILE A 58 6.92 -16.60 6.61
N TYR A 59 7.24 -17.83 6.23
CA TYR A 59 8.11 -18.11 5.07
C TYR A 59 7.36 -18.11 3.73
N TYR A 60 6.12 -18.62 3.72
CA TYR A 60 5.28 -18.75 2.52
C TYR A 60 4.05 -17.83 2.52
N GLY A 61 3.75 -17.15 3.62
CA GLY A 61 2.69 -16.14 3.61
C GLY A 61 3.12 -14.96 2.74
N ASP A 62 2.20 -14.49 1.89
CA ASP A 62 2.44 -13.30 1.10
C ASP A 62 2.78 -12.13 2.04
N TYR A 63 3.95 -11.53 1.86
CA TYR A 63 4.32 -10.31 2.56
C TYR A 63 3.27 -9.22 2.23
N GLN A 64 2.28 -8.99 3.09
CA GLN A 64 1.30 -7.90 2.90
C GLN A 64 1.90 -6.50 3.09
N VAL A 65 3.16 -6.41 3.52
CA VAL A 65 3.95 -5.20 3.54
C VAL A 65 5.07 -5.35 2.52
N GLU A 66 4.76 -5.12 1.26
CA GLU A 66 5.70 -4.45 0.39
C GLU A 66 6.00 -3.09 1.07
N PRO A 67 7.19 -2.81 1.61
CA PRO A 67 7.47 -1.53 2.26
C PRO A 67 7.67 -0.49 1.17
N HIS A 68 6.57 -0.11 0.52
CA HIS A 68 6.48 1.00 -0.40
C HIS A 68 5.58 1.99 0.31
N GLY A 69 6.10 3.21 0.53
CA GLY A 69 5.49 4.20 1.42
C GLY A 69 4.01 4.48 1.16
N SER A 70 3.38 5.23 2.07
CA SER A 70 1.99 5.65 1.89
C SER A 70 1.92 6.96 1.10
N VAL A 71 0.87 7.09 0.29
CA VAL A 71 0.48 8.35 -0.36
C VAL A 71 -0.94 8.66 0.03
N ALA A 72 -1.18 9.87 0.53
CA ALA A 72 -2.49 10.36 0.91
C ALA A 72 -2.78 11.64 0.13
N THR A 73 -3.85 11.62 -0.67
CA THR A 73 -4.41 12.79 -1.36
C THR A 73 -5.93 12.82 -1.15
N ASP A 74 -6.57 13.91 -1.52
CA ASP A 74 -8.04 14.05 -1.52
C ASP A 74 -8.74 13.18 -2.58
N SER A 75 -7.99 12.61 -3.54
CA SER A 75 -8.48 11.66 -4.55
C SER A 75 -7.93 10.25 -4.33
N LEU A 76 -8.82 9.25 -4.39
CA LEU A 76 -8.41 7.85 -4.34
C LEU A 76 -7.55 7.47 -5.56
N GLU A 77 -7.92 7.94 -6.75
CA GLU A 77 -7.20 7.73 -8.00
C GLU A 77 -5.77 8.29 -7.94
N CYS A 78 -5.60 9.51 -7.43
CA CYS A 78 -4.27 10.12 -7.33
C CYS A 78 -3.41 9.53 -6.22
N SER A 79 -4.02 9.06 -5.13
CA SER A 79 -3.33 8.27 -4.11
C SER A 79 -2.82 6.95 -4.71
N LYS A 80 -3.65 6.25 -5.50
CA LYS A 80 -3.26 5.01 -6.19
C LYS A 80 -2.14 5.23 -7.21
N ILE A 81 -2.20 6.32 -7.99
CA ILE A 81 -1.11 6.67 -8.91
C ILE A 81 0.20 6.89 -8.15
N GLY A 82 0.18 7.71 -7.09
CA GLY A 82 1.37 7.91 -6.25
C GLY A 82 1.89 6.61 -5.62
N THR A 83 1.01 5.74 -5.13
CA THR A 83 1.40 4.42 -4.62
C THR A 83 2.02 3.54 -5.71
N SER A 84 1.50 3.58 -6.95
CA SER A 84 2.11 2.82 -8.06
C SER A 84 3.52 3.32 -8.39
N ILE A 85 3.78 4.62 -8.27
CA ILE A 85 5.12 5.19 -8.44
C ILE A 85 6.08 4.69 -7.35
N LEU A 86 5.65 4.61 -6.09
CA LEU A 86 6.46 4.03 -5.02
C LEU A 86 6.73 2.54 -5.25
N LYS A 87 5.73 1.79 -5.74
CA LYS A 87 5.88 0.37 -6.10
C LYS A 87 6.86 0.16 -7.25
N ASN A 88 6.95 1.13 -8.16
CA ASN A 88 7.90 1.11 -9.28
C ASN A 88 9.32 1.53 -8.88
N GLY A 89 9.62 1.66 -7.59
CA GLY A 89 10.95 2.03 -7.08
C GLY A 89 11.21 3.54 -7.02
N GLY A 90 10.18 4.35 -7.26
CA GLY A 90 10.24 5.80 -7.07
C GLY A 90 10.34 6.18 -5.59
N ASN A 91 10.90 7.35 -5.34
CA ASN A 91 10.98 7.89 -3.98
C ASN A 91 9.73 8.73 -3.61
N SER A 92 9.71 9.30 -2.41
CA SER A 92 8.58 10.12 -1.93
C SER A 92 8.34 11.38 -2.76
N VAL A 93 9.40 11.95 -3.35
CA VAL A 93 9.31 13.11 -4.24
C VAL A 93 8.70 12.70 -5.58
N ASP A 94 9.15 11.61 -6.18
CA ASP A 94 8.59 11.07 -7.43
C ASP A 94 7.08 10.81 -7.30
N ALA A 95 6.68 10.15 -6.20
CA ALA A 95 5.28 9.88 -5.91
C ALA A 95 4.47 11.17 -5.72
N THR A 96 5.05 12.17 -5.06
CA THR A 96 4.43 13.49 -4.86
C THR A 96 4.24 14.22 -6.18
N ILE A 97 5.21 14.19 -7.09
CA ILE A 97 5.13 14.81 -8.42
C ILE A 97 3.99 14.18 -9.22
N ALA A 98 3.94 12.84 -9.29
CA ALA A 98 2.89 12.14 -10.03
C ALA A 98 1.49 12.39 -9.43
N SER A 99 1.38 12.38 -8.11
CA SER A 99 0.13 12.74 -7.43
C SER A 99 -0.28 14.19 -7.69
N ALA A 100 0.65 15.16 -7.67
CA ALA A 100 0.34 16.56 -7.94
C ALA A 100 -0.19 16.78 -9.37
N PHE A 101 0.42 16.14 -10.38
CA PHE A 101 -0.10 16.17 -11.75
C PHE A 101 -1.47 15.52 -11.88
N CYS A 102 -1.70 14.40 -11.18
CA CYS A 102 -3.01 13.77 -11.14
C CYS A 102 -4.07 14.69 -10.52
N LEU A 103 -3.76 15.34 -9.42
CA LEU A 103 -4.68 16.27 -8.74
C LEU A 103 -5.06 17.44 -9.65
N ALA A 104 -4.11 17.98 -10.42
CA ALA A 104 -4.39 19.01 -11.41
C ALA A 104 -5.40 18.57 -12.49
N VAL A 105 -5.58 17.26 -12.70
CA VAL A 105 -6.58 16.70 -13.62
C VAL A 105 -7.91 16.45 -12.92
N VAL A 106 -7.91 15.82 -11.73
CA VAL A 106 -9.14 15.33 -11.08
C VAL A 106 -9.85 16.37 -10.21
N THR A 107 -9.10 17.31 -9.62
CA THR A 107 -9.62 18.39 -8.76
C THR A 107 -9.17 19.76 -9.27
N PRO A 108 -9.56 20.14 -10.51
CA PRO A 108 -9.12 21.39 -11.15
C PRO A 108 -9.58 22.67 -10.44
N HIS A 109 -10.57 22.56 -9.54
CA HIS A 109 -11.06 23.64 -8.70
C HIS A 109 -10.17 23.92 -7.47
N LEU A 110 -9.24 23.02 -7.15
CA LEU A 110 -8.31 23.14 -6.02
C LEU A 110 -6.86 23.32 -6.48
N THR A 111 -6.46 22.61 -7.54
CA THR A 111 -5.11 22.66 -8.07
C THR A 111 -5.11 22.69 -9.59
N SER A 112 -4.06 23.25 -10.18
CA SER A 112 -3.90 23.39 -11.63
C SER A 112 -2.42 23.37 -12.01
N LEU A 113 -2.13 23.25 -13.32
CA LEU A 113 -0.75 23.25 -13.82
C LEU A 113 0.00 24.57 -13.58
N ASP A 114 -0.72 25.69 -13.44
CA ASP A 114 -0.13 26.98 -13.06
C ASP A 114 -0.31 27.31 -11.57
N GLY A 115 -0.62 26.29 -10.76
CA GLY A 115 -0.74 26.42 -9.33
C GLY A 115 0.55 26.86 -8.65
N GLU A 116 0.39 27.44 -7.47
CA GLU A 116 1.48 27.71 -6.54
C GLU A 116 1.45 26.73 -5.36
N GLY A 117 2.54 26.66 -4.60
CA GLY A 117 2.59 25.78 -3.44
C GLY A 117 3.95 25.73 -2.80
N ILE A 118 4.00 25.06 -1.65
CA ILE A 118 5.21 24.85 -0.86
C ILE A 118 5.40 23.34 -0.69
N LEU A 119 6.59 22.85 -1.00
CA LEU A 119 6.99 21.48 -0.76
C LEU A 119 8.00 21.41 0.40
N LEU A 120 7.73 20.50 1.33
CA LEU A 120 8.64 20.17 2.43
C LEU A 120 9.25 18.80 2.17
N VAL A 121 10.57 18.75 1.94
CA VAL A 121 11.28 17.50 1.67
C VAL A 121 12.18 17.18 2.86
N TYR A 122 11.89 16.06 3.52
CA TYR A 122 12.71 15.55 4.60
C TYR A 122 13.55 14.35 4.14
N ASN A 123 14.86 14.45 4.29
CA ASN A 123 15.78 13.35 3.97
C ASN A 123 16.28 12.66 5.25
N HIS A 124 15.73 11.47 5.51
CA HIS A 124 16.11 10.65 6.66
C HIS A 124 17.59 10.23 6.69
N ARG A 125 18.28 10.19 5.54
CA ARG A 125 19.70 9.80 5.48
C ARG A 125 20.61 10.90 6.01
N THR A 126 20.30 12.15 5.68
CA THR A 126 21.09 13.30 6.15
C THR A 126 20.68 13.71 7.56
N ARG A 127 19.43 13.41 7.98
CA ARG A 127 18.84 13.83 9.27
C ARG A 127 18.95 15.34 9.53
N LEU A 128 19.02 16.12 8.45
CA LEU A 128 19.05 17.58 8.50
C LEU A 128 17.64 18.14 8.60
N VAL A 129 17.56 19.45 8.83
CA VAL A 129 16.31 20.21 8.71
C VAL A 129 15.68 19.98 7.32
N PRO A 130 14.34 19.85 7.21
CA PRO A 130 13.69 19.68 5.92
C PRO A 130 13.98 20.84 4.96
N ASP A 131 14.18 20.52 3.69
CA ASP A 131 14.27 21.51 2.62
C ASP A 131 12.87 22.06 2.33
N VAL A 132 12.71 23.38 2.39
CA VAL A 132 11.46 24.08 2.10
C VAL A 132 11.58 24.71 0.72
N ILE A 133 10.78 24.24 -0.22
CA ILE A 133 10.80 24.72 -1.60
C ILE A 133 9.48 25.41 -1.88
N ASN A 134 9.54 26.72 -2.12
CA ASN A 134 8.38 27.53 -2.39
C ASN A 134 8.29 27.85 -3.89
N PHE A 135 7.15 27.53 -4.50
CA PHE A 135 6.84 27.86 -5.88
C PHE A 135 5.77 28.97 -5.98
N SER A 136 5.54 29.73 -4.91
CA SER A 136 4.71 30.94 -4.91
C SER A 136 5.51 32.17 -5.36
N GLY A 137 4.85 33.09 -6.07
CA GLY A 137 5.44 34.32 -6.62
C GLY A 137 5.52 34.32 -8.15
N GLY A 138 5.34 35.50 -8.76
CA GLY A 138 5.10 35.64 -10.20
C GLY A 138 6.22 36.34 -10.97
N SER A 139 6.56 35.76 -12.13
CA SER A 139 6.69 36.53 -13.38
C SER A 139 5.37 36.46 -14.13
N THR A 140 4.83 37.59 -14.58
CA THR A 140 3.56 37.72 -15.33
C THR A 140 3.69 37.40 -16.82
N ASP A 141 4.77 36.75 -17.24
CA ASP A 141 5.03 36.47 -18.65
C ASP A 141 4.25 35.23 -19.12
N SER A 142 3.24 35.45 -19.94
CA SER A 142 2.37 34.42 -20.54
C SER A 142 3.13 33.43 -21.44
N ARG A 143 4.41 33.67 -21.76
CA ARG A 143 5.28 32.73 -22.49
C ARG A 143 6.05 31.78 -21.57
N SER A 144 5.90 31.92 -20.26
CA SER A 144 6.56 31.05 -19.28
C SER A 144 5.85 29.70 -19.17
N LEU A 145 6.62 28.64 -18.93
CA LEU A 145 6.05 27.34 -18.58
C LEU A 145 5.19 27.47 -17.31
N PRO A 146 4.11 26.67 -17.17
CA PRO A 146 3.26 26.72 -15.98
C PRO A 146 4.05 26.54 -14.69
N ARG A 147 3.72 27.32 -13.66
CA ARG A 147 4.55 27.44 -12.45
C ARG A 147 4.72 26.13 -11.69
N LEU A 148 3.65 25.36 -11.51
CA LEU A 148 3.73 24.06 -10.83
C LEU A 148 4.65 23.11 -11.62
N VAL A 149 4.59 23.12 -12.94
CA VAL A 149 5.44 22.29 -13.80
C VAL A 149 6.92 22.61 -13.57
N VAL A 150 7.27 23.91 -13.59
CA VAL A 150 8.64 24.37 -13.35
C VAL A 150 9.09 24.02 -11.92
N GLY A 151 8.21 24.22 -10.94
CA GLY A 151 8.48 23.91 -9.55
C GLY A 151 8.75 22.43 -9.32
N LEU A 152 7.87 21.56 -9.82
CA LEU A 152 8.02 20.11 -9.71
C LEU A 152 9.25 19.60 -10.48
N ALA A 153 9.55 20.15 -11.66
CA ALA A 153 10.78 19.82 -12.39
C ALA A 153 12.03 20.25 -11.63
N PHE A 154 12.01 21.39 -10.94
CA PHE A 154 13.12 21.82 -10.08
C PHE A 154 13.34 20.84 -8.91
N VAL A 155 12.26 20.36 -8.26
CA VAL A 155 12.38 19.35 -7.19
C VAL A 155 12.85 18.01 -7.73
N HIS A 156 12.31 17.58 -8.87
CA HIS A 156 12.72 16.36 -9.54
C HIS A 156 14.21 16.36 -9.84
N GLN A 157 14.77 17.50 -10.27
CA GLN A 157 16.19 17.59 -10.56
C GLN A 157 17.06 17.40 -9.31
N MET A 158 16.57 17.84 -8.14
CA MET A 158 17.29 17.75 -6.89
C MET A 158 17.14 16.39 -6.21
N PHE A 159 15.95 15.79 -6.29
CA PHE A 159 15.58 14.65 -5.46
C PHE A 159 14.96 13.49 -6.23
N GLY A 160 14.60 13.64 -7.51
CA GLY A 160 13.91 12.63 -8.30
C GLY A 160 14.78 11.40 -8.59
N SER A 161 14.14 10.24 -8.68
CA SER A 161 14.82 8.97 -9.01
C SER A 161 14.36 8.36 -10.33
N LEU A 162 13.09 8.55 -10.70
CA LEU A 162 12.51 7.96 -11.91
C LEU A 162 12.60 8.92 -13.11
N PRO A 163 12.38 8.44 -14.35
CA PRO A 163 12.28 9.32 -15.51
C PRO A 163 11.10 10.29 -15.39
N TRP A 164 11.31 11.57 -15.69
CA TRP A 164 10.27 12.62 -15.66
C TRP A 164 8.97 12.21 -16.38
N LYS A 165 9.12 11.62 -17.56
CA LYS A 165 7.99 11.14 -18.38
C LYS A 165 7.11 10.16 -17.61
N ASP A 166 7.69 9.26 -16.82
CA ASP A 166 6.96 8.24 -16.06
C ASP A 166 6.15 8.84 -14.91
N LEU A 167 6.47 10.07 -14.48
CA LEU A 167 5.74 10.78 -13.44
C LEU A 167 4.57 11.60 -13.99
N VAL A 168 4.69 12.14 -15.22
CA VAL A 168 3.66 12.97 -15.87
C VAL A 168 2.66 12.12 -16.66
N GLN A 169 3.13 11.06 -17.31
CA GLN A 169 2.32 10.22 -18.19
C GLN A 169 1.04 9.66 -17.53
N PRO A 170 1.05 9.19 -16.27
CA PRO A 170 -0.17 8.69 -15.62
C PRO A 170 -1.31 9.71 -15.57
N ALA A 171 -0.98 11.00 -15.38
CA ALA A 171 -1.98 12.07 -15.39
C ALA A 171 -2.50 12.36 -16.80
N ALA A 172 -1.62 12.33 -17.82
CA ALA A 172 -2.01 12.48 -19.22
C ALA A 172 -2.97 11.35 -19.66
N ASP A 173 -2.67 10.12 -19.27
CA ASP A 173 -3.49 8.95 -19.56
C ASP A 173 -4.83 9.01 -18.83
N LEU A 174 -4.84 9.44 -17.56
CA LEU A 174 -6.07 9.64 -16.79
C LEU A 174 -6.97 10.71 -17.44
N ALA A 175 -6.40 11.82 -17.90
CA ALA A 175 -7.15 12.89 -18.58
C ALA A 175 -7.79 12.40 -19.90
N ARG A 176 -7.09 11.54 -20.66
CA ARG A 176 -7.58 10.95 -21.91
C ARG A 176 -8.64 9.88 -21.67
N LYS A 177 -8.35 8.92 -20.79
CA LYS A 177 -9.28 7.84 -20.42
C LYS A 177 -10.56 8.39 -19.80
N GLY A 178 -10.40 9.43 -19.00
CA GLY A 178 -11.41 10.08 -18.21
C GLY A 178 -11.54 9.48 -16.82
N PHE A 179 -12.17 10.25 -15.93
CA PHE A 179 -12.40 9.90 -14.53
C PHE A 179 -13.85 10.22 -14.13
N LEU A 180 -14.32 9.60 -13.05
CA LEU A 180 -15.65 9.86 -12.52
C LEU A 180 -15.65 11.19 -11.77
N ILE A 181 -16.58 12.08 -12.12
CA ILE A 181 -16.65 13.42 -11.53
C ILE A 181 -16.95 13.30 -10.03
N PRO A 182 -16.05 13.80 -9.14
CA PRO A 182 -16.29 13.77 -7.71
C PRO A 182 -17.38 14.77 -7.32
N LYS A 183 -18.15 14.44 -6.28
CA LYS A 183 -19.24 15.31 -5.78
C LYS A 183 -18.75 16.72 -5.44
N MET A 184 -17.55 16.83 -4.88
CA MET A 184 -16.93 18.12 -4.53
C MET A 184 -16.71 19.02 -5.73
N LEU A 185 -16.31 18.46 -6.89
CA LEU A 185 -16.12 19.25 -8.11
C LEU A 185 -17.46 19.81 -8.61
N VAL A 186 -18.53 19.01 -8.60
CA VAL A 186 -19.87 19.50 -8.98
C VAL A 186 -20.35 20.61 -8.06
N GLN A 187 -20.11 20.46 -6.75
CA GLN A 187 -20.45 21.48 -5.77
C GLN A 187 -19.67 22.78 -6.03
N ALA A 188 -18.35 22.69 -6.24
CA ALA A 188 -17.51 23.85 -6.53
C ALA A 188 -17.94 24.59 -7.81
N ILE A 189 -18.29 23.87 -8.88
CA ILE A 189 -18.76 24.49 -10.13
C ILE A 189 -20.07 25.26 -9.93
N ARG A 190 -21.02 24.66 -9.18
CA ARG A 190 -22.32 25.31 -8.86
C ARG A 190 -22.13 26.55 -7.99
N GLU A 191 -21.26 26.46 -6.99
CA GLU A 191 -20.94 27.59 -6.12
C GLU A 191 -20.25 28.73 -6.90
N ALA A 192 -19.36 28.38 -7.84
CA ALA A 192 -18.66 29.33 -8.69
C ALA A 192 -19.52 29.91 -9.84
N LYS A 193 -20.73 29.37 -10.08
CA LYS A 193 -21.61 29.74 -11.20
C LYS A 193 -20.91 29.66 -12.56
N THR A 194 -20.11 28.61 -12.75
CA THR A 194 -19.31 28.39 -13.96
C THR A 194 -19.88 27.28 -14.84
N GLU A 195 -21.18 26.99 -14.71
CA GLU A 195 -21.86 25.97 -15.52
C GLU A 195 -21.79 26.28 -17.02
N ASP A 196 -21.71 27.55 -17.42
CA ASP A 196 -21.58 27.94 -18.82
C ASP A 196 -20.24 27.48 -19.44
N LEU A 197 -19.19 27.31 -18.61
CA LEU A 197 -17.84 26.95 -19.08
C LEU A 197 -17.67 25.44 -19.22
N TYR A 198 -18.24 24.68 -18.29
CA TYR A 198 -18.08 23.21 -18.21
C TYR A 198 -19.34 22.44 -18.64
N GLY A 199 -20.44 23.15 -18.89
CA GLY A 199 -21.76 22.56 -19.01
C GLY A 199 -22.30 22.09 -17.66
N ARG A 200 -23.49 21.50 -17.70
CA ARG A 200 -24.12 20.89 -16.53
C ARG A 200 -23.47 19.53 -16.25
N LEU A 201 -22.53 19.51 -15.32
CA LEU A 201 -21.83 18.28 -14.89
C LEU A 201 -22.57 17.59 -13.73
N GLU A 202 -22.61 16.26 -13.78
CA GLU A 202 -23.21 15.42 -12.73
C GLU A 202 -22.17 14.52 -12.06
N ALA A 203 -22.33 14.29 -10.75
CA ALA A 203 -21.39 13.47 -10.00
C ALA A 203 -21.49 12.01 -10.46
N GLY A 204 -20.34 11.37 -10.66
CA GLY A 204 -20.26 10.01 -11.20
C GLY A 204 -20.38 9.91 -12.72
N GLN A 205 -20.61 11.02 -13.44
CA GLN A 205 -20.43 11.05 -14.89
C GLN A 205 -18.94 10.87 -15.24
N LEU A 206 -18.64 10.25 -16.38
CA LEU A 206 -17.28 10.16 -16.89
C LEU A 206 -16.90 11.47 -17.59
N LEU A 207 -15.86 12.15 -17.10
CA LEU A 207 -15.31 13.37 -17.70
C LEU A 207 -13.97 13.05 -18.39
N ARG A 208 -13.83 13.49 -19.64
CA ARG A 208 -12.59 13.39 -20.42
C ARG A 208 -12.07 14.78 -20.76
N LEU A 209 -10.76 14.96 -20.66
CA LEU A 209 -10.07 16.23 -20.86
C LEU A 209 -8.98 16.06 -21.92
N GLU A 210 -9.38 15.88 -23.19
CA GLU A 210 -8.47 15.61 -24.31
C GLU A 210 -7.42 16.72 -24.51
N ALA A 211 -7.85 17.99 -24.45
CA ALA A 211 -6.94 19.12 -24.59
C ALA A 211 -5.88 19.14 -23.48
N LEU A 212 -6.28 18.86 -22.23
CA LEU A 212 -5.37 18.79 -21.09
C LEU A 212 -4.41 17.59 -21.22
N SER A 213 -4.91 16.44 -21.65
CA SER A 213 -4.08 15.25 -21.91
C SER A 213 -2.98 15.55 -22.92
N ASN A 214 -3.31 16.23 -24.02
CA ASN A 214 -2.32 16.60 -25.03
C ASN A 214 -1.26 17.57 -24.49
N SER A 215 -1.66 18.55 -23.67
CA SER A 215 -0.71 19.44 -22.99
C SER A 215 0.20 18.69 -22.01
N LEU A 216 -0.35 17.76 -21.23
CA LEU A 216 0.43 16.92 -20.32
C LEU A 216 1.38 15.98 -21.08
N GLN A 217 0.97 15.46 -22.23
CA GLN A 217 1.84 14.67 -23.10
C GLN A 217 3.03 15.50 -23.58
N GLN A 218 2.79 16.73 -24.02
CA GLN A 218 3.87 17.66 -24.38
C GLN A 218 4.80 17.90 -23.19
N ILE A 219 4.26 18.16 -21.99
CA ILE A 219 5.06 18.35 -20.76
C ILE A 219 5.89 17.11 -20.43
N ALA A 220 5.34 15.90 -20.63
CA ALA A 220 6.03 14.64 -20.39
C ALA A 220 7.18 14.40 -21.38
N ASP A 221 7.04 14.90 -22.61
CA ASP A 221 8.04 14.77 -23.66
C ASP A 221 9.12 15.88 -23.61
N ILE A 222 8.90 16.98 -22.88
CA ILE A 222 9.94 18.00 -22.65
C ILE A 222 11.03 17.37 -21.78
N PRO A 223 12.31 17.36 -22.23
CA PRO A 223 13.40 16.92 -21.38
C PRO A 223 13.52 17.87 -20.19
N GLU A 224 13.60 17.33 -18.99
CA GLU A 224 13.60 18.09 -17.72
C GLU A 224 14.59 19.27 -17.71
N LYS A 225 15.77 19.10 -18.32
CA LYS A 225 16.79 20.16 -18.45
C LYS A 225 16.36 21.36 -19.29
N ALA A 226 15.38 21.19 -20.18
CA ALA A 226 14.78 22.25 -20.98
C ALA A 226 13.56 22.90 -20.30
N VAL A 227 12.98 22.26 -19.27
CA VAL A 227 11.92 22.86 -18.44
C VAL A 227 12.49 24.00 -17.61
N LEU A 228 13.76 23.91 -17.21
CA LEU A 228 14.42 24.93 -16.42
C LEU A 228 15.14 25.95 -17.32
N PRO A 229 14.93 27.27 -17.14
CA PRO A 229 15.59 28.27 -17.97
C PRO A 229 17.11 28.18 -17.81
N HIS A 230 17.81 28.04 -18.94
CA HIS A 230 19.26 27.83 -19.08
C HIS A 230 20.17 28.80 -18.29
N ASN A 231 19.65 29.93 -17.81
CA ASN A 231 20.43 31.02 -17.23
C ASN A 231 20.01 31.43 -15.80
N LYS A 232 19.19 30.63 -15.10
CA LYS A 232 18.96 30.83 -13.67
C LYS A 232 19.22 29.53 -12.91
N ARG A 233 20.48 29.37 -12.44
CA ARG A 233 20.77 28.59 -11.22
C ARG A 233 20.25 29.31 -9.97
N GLN A 234 19.15 30.05 -10.11
CA GLN A 234 18.48 30.69 -9.01
C GLN A 234 17.13 30.01 -8.91
N PRO A 235 16.85 29.34 -7.79
CA PRO A 235 15.53 28.78 -7.54
C PRO A 235 14.45 29.86 -7.73
N PRO A 236 13.21 29.49 -8.06
CA PRO A 236 12.07 30.42 -7.95
C PRO A 236 12.17 31.12 -6.60
N GLN A 237 12.16 32.47 -6.60
CA GLN A 237 12.65 33.33 -5.51
C GLN A 237 12.53 32.70 -4.11
N LEU A 238 13.57 31.96 -3.71
CA LEU A 238 13.74 31.53 -2.34
C LEU A 238 14.03 32.80 -1.55
N TRP A 239 13.23 33.06 -0.52
CA TRP A 239 13.37 34.21 0.38
C TRP A 239 14.85 34.45 0.77
N PRO A 240 15.32 35.70 1.00
CA PRO A 240 16.72 36.01 1.30
C PRO A 240 17.33 35.30 2.52
N SER A 241 16.52 34.62 3.34
CA SER A 241 16.98 33.92 4.55
C SER A 241 17.55 32.52 4.30
N CYS A 242 17.48 31.96 3.08
CA CYS A 242 18.01 30.62 2.81
C CYS A 242 19.46 30.61 2.25
N GLU A 243 19.92 31.72 1.67
CA GLU A 243 21.28 31.80 1.09
C GLU A 243 22.39 31.68 2.15
N THR A 244 22.14 32.12 3.39
CA THR A 244 23.09 32.01 4.50
C THR A 244 23.25 30.58 5.03
N HIS A 245 22.27 29.69 4.79
CA HIS A 245 22.35 28.30 5.25
C HIS A 245 23.01 27.35 4.23
N LEU A 246 22.77 27.54 2.93
CA LEU A 246 23.39 26.69 1.89
C LEU A 246 24.91 26.90 1.76
N GLN A 247 25.42 28.11 2.06
CA GLN A 247 26.88 28.32 2.16
C GLN A 247 27.49 27.65 3.39
N ARG A 248 26.75 27.57 4.50
CA ARG A 248 27.23 26.94 5.74
C ARG A 248 27.29 25.41 5.63
N VAL A 249 26.41 24.78 4.83
CA VAL A 249 26.42 23.33 4.58
C VAL A 249 27.54 22.90 3.61
N ARG A 250 27.97 23.75 2.67
CA ARG A 250 29.15 23.43 1.82
C ARG A 250 30.46 23.36 2.58
N HIS A 251 30.57 24.07 3.70
CA HIS A 251 31.77 24.09 4.55
C HIS A 251 31.80 23.00 5.65
N LEU A 252 30.76 22.16 5.74
CA LEU A 252 30.67 21.07 6.71
C LEU A 252 30.72 19.68 6.06
N ARG A 253 31.39 19.55 4.91
CA ARG A 253 31.88 18.24 4.47
C ARG A 253 33.20 17.94 5.17
N PRO A 254 33.33 16.83 5.94
CA PRO A 254 34.63 16.21 6.17
C PRO A 254 35.21 15.64 4.88
#